data_AF-A0A0K9Y0T8-F1
#
_entry.id   AF-A0A0K9Y0T8-F1
#
_cell.length_a   1.000
_cell.length_b   1.000
_cell.length_c   1.000
_cell.angle_alpha   90.00
_cell.angle_beta   90.00
_cell.angle_gamma   90.00
#
_symmetry.space_group_name_H-M   'P 1'
#
loop_
_entity.id
_entity.type
_entity.pdbx_description
1 polymer ?
#
loop_
_entity_poly.entity_id
_entity_poly.type
_entity_poly.pdbx_seq_one_letter_code
_entity_poly.pdbx_strand_id
1 'polypeptide(L)'
;MKKIFSFIIFCFYLSLFYSQDKKVFNKIDSLTSAKDVQDFINNEHHKINYYLSVDEKIDYDQYCKVIADSLNLRQNWEKADFDNNGLTDLLVTGNKHEGYKTIYILDKGDHFEAKNLSLGELYEKCSFSSVKDNKIEYQSVKILSRLGFLSNLIKENLIYKYGGFIEENIAPKRHNILEIEFENSGSYWNRSILEMKIVSNREVTWISRNDNFLNSGVYTAKLSQEKFKEVVDLLNYIDFENLADSYEANYSDAATTYFKVTYDNLKVKNIRDNGGIGTRGLRQLYDKLIDLQKTEKWIKQN
;
A
#
# COMPACT_ATOMS: atom_id res chain seq x y z
N MET A 1 17.78 -26.05 50.39
CA MET A 1 17.38 -26.02 48.96
C MET A 1 15.97 -25.46 48.68
N LYS A 2 15.09 -25.16 49.66
CA LYS A 2 13.76 -24.55 49.41
C LYS A 2 13.71 -23.01 49.36
N LYS A 3 14.76 -22.29 49.79
CA LYS A 3 14.77 -20.82 49.85
C LYS A 3 15.25 -20.11 48.57
N ILE A 4 15.92 -20.83 47.65
CA ILE A 4 16.45 -20.24 46.40
C ILE A 4 15.38 -20.20 45.30
N PHE A 5 14.41 -21.12 45.33
CA PHE A 5 13.35 -21.20 44.31
C PHE A 5 12.30 -20.08 44.43
N SER A 6 12.13 -19.48 45.62
CA SER A 6 11.15 -18.42 45.83
C SER A 6 11.61 -17.04 45.33
N PHE A 7 12.92 -16.85 45.12
CA PHE A 7 13.48 -15.56 44.69
C PHE A 7 13.46 -15.42 43.15
N ILE A 8 13.55 -16.54 42.42
CA ILE A 8 13.51 -16.54 40.94
C ILE A 8 12.10 -16.26 40.41
N ILE A 9 11.05 -16.69 41.13
CA ILE A 9 9.66 -16.41 40.75
C ILE A 9 9.32 -14.92 40.95
N PHE A 10 9.91 -14.23 41.92
CA PHE A 10 9.63 -12.81 42.17
C PHE A 10 10.25 -11.87 41.11
N CYS A 11 11.41 -12.22 40.53
CA CYS A 11 12.01 -11.45 39.43
C CYS A 11 11.23 -11.57 38.11
N PHE A 12 10.52 -12.68 37.88
CA PHE A 12 9.68 -12.85 36.68
C PHE A 12 8.37 -12.03 36.71
N TYR A 13 7.86 -11.71 37.91
CA TYR A 13 6.69 -10.84 38.04
C TYR A 13 7.04 -9.36 37.88
N LEU A 14 8.25 -8.92 38.24
CA LEU A 14 8.68 -7.52 38.08
C LEU A 14 8.99 -7.14 36.62
N SER A 15 9.34 -8.08 35.75
CA SER A 15 9.50 -7.83 34.31
C SER A 15 8.17 -7.74 33.55
N LEU A 16 7.07 -8.25 34.12
CA LEU A 16 5.74 -8.18 33.50
C LEU A 16 5.02 -6.84 33.72
N PHE A 17 5.55 -5.96 34.58
CA PHE A 17 4.96 -4.63 34.86
C PHE A 17 5.79 -3.45 34.32
N TYR A 18 6.89 -3.71 33.60
CA TYR A 18 7.82 -2.66 33.13
C TYR A 18 7.85 -2.44 31.61
N SER A 19 6.82 -2.87 30.89
CA SER A 19 6.57 -2.43 29.51
C SER A 19 5.13 -1.94 29.40
N GLN A 20 4.81 -0.91 30.17
CA GLN A 20 3.85 0.07 29.68
C GLN A 20 4.69 1.05 28.88
N ASP A 21 4.78 0.82 27.56
CA ASP A 21 5.40 1.79 26.66
C ASP A 21 4.76 3.14 26.93
N LYS A 22 5.58 4.07 27.41
CA LYS A 22 5.12 5.42 27.73
C LYS A 22 4.69 6.04 26.41
N LYS A 23 3.38 6.08 26.17
CA LYS A 23 2.82 6.63 24.93
C LYS A 23 3.45 8.01 24.69
N VAL A 24 4.22 8.11 23.60
CA VAL A 24 4.88 9.35 23.22
C VAL A 24 3.78 10.24 22.64
N PHE A 25 3.47 11.32 23.35
CA PHE A 25 2.46 12.27 22.90
C PHE A 25 3.02 13.08 21.73
N ASN A 26 2.35 13.05 20.58
CA ASN A 26 2.73 13.79 19.39
C ASN A 26 1.69 14.86 19.01
N LYS A 27 1.94 15.56 17.90
CA LYS A 27 1.03 16.63 17.43
C LYS A 27 -0.35 16.09 17.10
N ILE A 28 -0.44 14.90 16.50
CA ILE A 28 -1.71 14.28 16.09
C ILE A 28 -2.57 13.94 17.32
N ASP A 29 -1.98 13.57 18.45
CA ASP A 29 -2.75 13.28 19.68
C ASP A 29 -3.63 14.46 20.14
N SER A 30 -3.21 15.70 19.88
CA SER A 30 -3.95 16.91 20.28
C SER A 30 -5.18 17.24 19.42
N LEU A 31 -5.37 16.61 18.25
CA LEU A 31 -6.47 16.92 17.35
C LEU A 31 -7.81 16.39 17.89
N THR A 32 -8.83 17.23 18.07
CA THR A 32 -10.09 16.82 18.70
C THR A 32 -11.33 17.06 17.85
N SER A 33 -11.19 17.79 16.75
CA SER A 33 -12.30 18.17 15.86
C SER A 33 -11.91 18.11 14.39
N ALA A 34 -12.90 18.10 13.49
CA ALA A 34 -12.65 18.19 12.05
C ALA A 34 -11.86 19.47 11.69
N LYS A 35 -12.12 20.58 12.40
CA LYS A 35 -11.36 21.83 12.25
C LYS A 35 -9.89 21.67 12.62
N ASP A 36 -9.58 21.02 13.75
CA ASP A 36 -8.19 20.78 14.15
C ASP A 36 -7.45 19.96 13.07
N VAL A 37 -8.11 18.95 12.51
CA VAL A 37 -7.56 18.13 11.42
C VAL A 37 -7.37 18.96 10.15
N GLN A 38 -8.33 19.80 9.76
CA GLN A 38 -8.21 20.69 8.62
C GLN A 38 -7.03 21.66 8.78
N ASP A 39 -6.92 22.30 9.95
CA ASP A 39 -5.85 23.24 10.27
C ASP A 39 -4.49 22.52 10.31
N PHE A 40 -4.45 21.27 10.78
CA PHE A 40 -3.26 20.43 10.77
C PHE A 40 -2.80 20.09 9.33
N ILE A 41 -3.72 19.73 8.43
CA ILE A 41 -3.42 19.42 7.02
C ILE A 41 -2.97 20.67 6.27
N ASN A 42 -3.64 21.81 6.49
CA ASN A 42 -3.34 23.07 5.81
C ASN A 42 -2.06 23.74 6.28
N ASN A 43 -1.45 23.27 7.37
CA ASN A 43 -0.23 23.85 7.89
C ASN A 43 0.96 23.55 6.97
N GLU A 44 1.46 24.59 6.30
CA GLU A 44 2.58 24.48 5.35
C GLU A 44 3.85 23.87 5.96
N HIS A 45 4.07 24.03 7.28
CA HIS A 45 5.22 23.43 7.96
C HIS A 45 5.14 21.89 8.02
N HIS A 46 3.94 21.32 7.94
CA HIS A 46 3.75 19.87 7.91
C HIS A 46 3.98 19.28 6.51
N LYS A 47 4.02 20.11 5.46
CA LYS A 47 4.27 19.70 4.07
C LYS A 47 3.32 18.60 3.58
N ILE A 48 2.09 18.59 4.08
CA ILE A 48 1.04 17.67 3.64
C ILE A 48 0.46 18.21 2.33
N ASN A 49 0.93 17.68 1.21
CA ASN A 49 0.56 18.16 -0.12
C ASN A 49 -0.80 17.59 -0.60
N TYR A 50 -1.85 17.78 0.20
CA TYR A 50 -3.21 17.35 -0.13
C TYR A 50 -4.23 18.48 0.07
N TYR A 51 -4.95 18.79 -1.00
CA TYR A 51 -6.13 19.67 -0.93
C TYR A 51 -7.35 18.84 -0.55
N LEU A 52 -7.85 18.99 0.67
CA LEU A 52 -8.98 18.23 1.19
C LEU A 52 -9.80 19.13 2.13
N SER A 53 -11.13 19.10 2.00
CA SER A 53 -12.06 19.70 2.98
C SER A 53 -12.46 18.64 3.99
N VAL A 54 -12.08 18.83 5.25
CA VAL A 54 -12.39 17.92 6.35
C VAL A 54 -13.56 18.51 7.13
N ASP A 55 -14.72 17.92 6.87
CA ASP A 55 -15.99 18.30 7.50
C ASP A 55 -16.43 17.20 8.48
N GLU A 56 -17.40 17.51 9.35
CA GLU A 56 -18.02 16.52 10.25
C GLU A 56 -18.78 15.43 9.47
N LYS A 57 -19.18 15.71 8.22
CA LYS A 57 -19.86 14.77 7.32
C LYS A 57 -19.25 14.81 5.92
N ILE A 58 -19.10 13.65 5.29
CA ILE A 58 -18.75 13.54 3.88
C ILE A 58 -20.00 13.77 3.03
N ASP A 59 -19.83 14.51 1.93
CA ASP A 59 -20.88 14.71 0.93
C ASP A 59 -20.88 13.54 -0.06
N TYR A 60 -21.41 12.40 0.40
CA TYR A 60 -21.60 11.24 -0.46
C TYR A 60 -22.79 11.45 -1.39
N ASP A 61 -22.66 10.97 -2.64
CA ASP A 61 -23.83 10.84 -3.51
C ASP A 61 -24.89 9.90 -2.89
N GLN A 62 -26.13 9.97 -3.40
CA GLN A 62 -27.25 9.23 -2.82
C GLN A 62 -27.00 7.71 -2.73
N TYR A 63 -26.26 7.12 -3.66
CA TYR A 63 -25.95 5.69 -3.65
C TYR A 63 -24.94 5.36 -2.54
N CYS A 64 -23.83 6.07 -2.47
CA CYS A 64 -22.83 5.85 -1.44
C CYS A 64 -23.32 6.25 -0.04
N LYS A 65 -24.22 7.24 0.06
CA LYS A 65 -24.83 7.67 1.32
C LYS A 65 -25.65 6.57 1.98
N VAL A 66 -26.47 5.84 1.21
CA VAL A 66 -27.25 4.71 1.74
C VAL A 66 -26.34 3.64 2.34
N ILE A 67 -25.20 3.37 1.69
CA ILE A 67 -24.20 2.43 2.20
C ILE A 67 -23.53 3.01 3.45
N ALA A 68 -23.06 4.25 3.42
CA ALA A 68 -22.43 4.92 4.56
C ALA A 68 -23.33 4.90 5.82
N ASP A 69 -24.63 5.20 5.65
CA ASP A 69 -25.62 5.16 6.72
C ASP A 69 -25.75 3.75 7.31
N SER A 70 -25.72 2.70 6.47
CA SER A 70 -25.76 1.30 6.92
C SER A 70 -24.51 0.87 7.70
N LEU A 71 -23.37 1.49 7.42
CA LEU A 71 -22.09 1.21 8.07
C LEU A 71 -21.93 1.94 9.40
N ASN A 72 -22.80 2.90 9.74
CA ASN A 72 -22.74 3.70 10.96
C ASN A 72 -21.35 4.36 11.17
N LEU A 73 -20.76 4.90 10.10
CA LEU A 73 -19.49 5.61 10.15
C LEU A 73 -19.64 6.83 11.08
N ARG A 74 -18.84 6.88 12.14
CA ARG A 74 -19.00 7.86 13.23
C ARG A 74 -18.31 9.20 12.95
N GLN A 75 -17.20 9.15 12.23
CA GLN A 75 -16.31 10.27 12.00
C GLN A 75 -15.53 10.06 10.71
N ASN A 76 -15.09 11.16 10.11
CA ASN A 76 -14.37 11.14 8.84
C ASN A 76 -12.86 11.10 9.01
N TRP A 77 -12.37 11.03 10.24
CA TRP A 77 -10.96 10.91 10.54
C TRP A 77 -10.77 10.05 11.76
N GLU A 78 -9.70 9.27 11.84
CA GLU A 78 -9.43 8.36 12.95
C GLU A 78 -7.92 8.29 13.22
N LYS A 79 -7.55 7.90 14.43
CA LYS A 79 -6.16 7.88 14.89
C LYS A 79 -5.75 6.48 15.29
N ALA A 80 -4.54 6.08 14.90
CA ALA A 80 -3.91 4.83 15.35
C ALA A 80 -2.40 4.92 15.14
N ASP A 81 -1.63 4.02 15.72
CA ASP A 81 -0.24 3.79 15.30
C ASP A 81 -0.28 2.72 14.19
N PHE A 82 -0.29 3.14 12.92
CA PHE A 82 -0.48 2.23 11.80
C PHE A 82 0.81 1.52 11.41
N ASP A 83 1.95 2.21 11.50
CA ASP A 83 3.26 1.67 11.12
C ASP A 83 4.04 1.08 12.31
N ASN A 84 3.45 1.09 13.51
CA ASN A 84 3.98 0.54 14.76
C ASN A 84 5.30 1.20 15.20
N ASN A 85 5.44 2.50 14.95
CA ASN A 85 6.63 3.26 15.36
C ASN A 85 6.50 3.91 16.75
N GLY A 86 5.35 3.75 17.42
CA GLY A 86 5.05 4.30 18.74
C GLY A 86 4.46 5.70 18.73
N LEU A 87 4.25 6.30 17.55
CA LEU A 87 3.62 7.60 17.34
C LEU A 87 2.20 7.43 16.77
N THR A 88 1.32 8.36 17.12
CA THR A 88 -0.06 8.35 16.61
C THR A 88 -0.10 8.91 15.20
N ASP A 89 -0.60 8.12 14.24
CA ASP A 89 -0.90 8.48 12.87
C ASP A 89 -2.36 8.92 12.69
N LEU A 90 -2.69 9.40 11.50
CA LEU A 90 -4.01 9.93 11.17
C LEU A 90 -4.55 9.36 9.85
N LEU A 91 -5.76 8.82 9.89
CA LEU A 91 -6.57 8.48 8.73
C LEU A 91 -7.60 9.59 8.53
N VAL A 92 -7.75 10.10 7.30
CA VAL A 92 -8.67 11.21 7.00
C VAL A 92 -9.40 10.95 5.68
N THR A 93 -10.73 10.99 5.74
CA THR A 93 -11.63 11.11 4.61
C THR A 93 -12.13 12.56 4.55
N GLY A 94 -12.14 13.16 3.37
CA GLY A 94 -12.69 14.49 3.19
C GLY A 94 -13.14 14.74 1.75
N ASN A 95 -13.73 15.91 1.53
CA ASN A 95 -14.31 16.31 0.26
C ASN A 95 -13.28 17.02 -0.63
N LYS A 96 -13.38 16.81 -1.93
CA LYS A 96 -12.72 17.54 -3.02
C LYS A 96 -13.76 17.96 -4.04
N HIS A 97 -13.34 18.79 -4.99
CA HIS A 97 -14.18 19.15 -6.15
C HIS A 97 -14.61 17.91 -6.96
N GLU A 98 -13.75 16.89 -7.04
CA GLU A 98 -13.98 15.64 -7.76
C GLU A 98 -14.45 14.51 -6.82
N GLY A 99 -15.28 14.84 -5.83
CA GLY A 99 -15.79 13.86 -4.86
C GLY A 99 -14.92 13.71 -3.61
N TYR A 100 -15.12 12.63 -2.86
CA TYR A 100 -14.44 12.42 -1.58
C TYR A 100 -13.15 11.60 -1.75
N LYS A 101 -12.23 11.74 -0.80
CA LYS A 101 -10.93 11.09 -0.84
C LYS A 101 -10.47 10.69 0.54
N THR A 102 -9.88 9.49 0.64
CA THR A 102 -9.25 9.02 1.87
C THR A 102 -7.73 9.08 1.74
N ILE A 103 -7.07 9.72 2.69
CA ILE A 103 -5.62 9.76 2.86
C ILE A 103 -5.24 9.21 4.24
N TYR A 104 -4.00 8.75 4.37
CA TYR A 104 -3.38 8.52 5.66
C TYR A 104 -2.14 9.41 5.78
N ILE A 105 -1.84 9.81 7.00
CA ILE A 105 -0.70 10.65 7.37
C ILE A 105 0.03 9.93 8.49
N LEU A 106 1.26 9.50 8.20
CA LEU A 106 2.13 8.86 9.17
C LEU A 106 3.03 9.90 9.83
N ASP A 107 3.15 9.85 11.14
CA ASP A 107 4.14 10.64 11.88
C ASP A 107 5.45 9.85 11.93
N LYS A 108 6.47 10.34 11.23
CA LYS A 108 7.82 9.74 11.23
C LYS A 108 8.73 10.30 12.33
N GLY A 109 8.17 11.12 13.22
CA GLY A 109 8.85 11.77 14.34
C GLY A 109 9.44 13.13 13.97
N ASP A 110 10.18 13.20 12.86
CA ASP A 110 10.79 14.44 12.35
C ASP A 110 10.01 15.09 11.20
N HIS A 111 9.17 14.31 10.50
CA HIS A 111 8.31 14.76 9.41
C HIS A 111 7.03 13.94 9.32
N PHE A 112 6.07 14.41 8.51
CA PHE A 112 4.87 13.67 8.17
C PHE A 112 4.97 13.10 6.77
N GLU A 113 4.49 11.87 6.59
CA GLU A 113 4.34 11.23 5.28
C GLU A 113 2.85 11.04 4.99
N ALA A 114 2.35 11.70 3.95
CA ALA A 114 0.94 11.62 3.57
C ALA A 114 0.77 10.92 2.22
N LYS A 115 -0.16 9.96 2.15
CA LYS A 115 -0.41 9.14 0.95
C LYS A 115 -1.91 8.86 0.77
N ASN A 116 -2.30 8.57 -0.46
CA ASN A 116 -3.66 8.15 -0.78
C ASN A 116 -3.93 6.76 -0.26
N LEU A 117 -5.07 6.58 0.40
CA LEU A 117 -5.62 5.26 0.64
C LEU A 117 -6.64 4.91 -0.45
N SER A 118 -7.61 5.78 -0.72
CA SER A 118 -8.61 5.55 -1.76
C SER A 118 -7.98 5.50 -3.14
N LEU A 119 -8.45 4.59 -3.99
CA LEU A 119 -7.91 4.42 -5.34
C LEU A 119 -8.41 5.49 -6.31
N GLY A 120 -9.57 6.09 -6.01
CA GLY A 120 -10.18 7.19 -6.76
C GLY A 120 -11.39 6.75 -7.58
N GLU A 121 -12.14 7.73 -8.08
CA GLU A 121 -13.48 7.52 -8.67
C GLU A 121 -13.49 6.68 -9.97
N LEU A 122 -12.33 6.53 -10.64
CA LEU A 122 -12.22 5.65 -11.80
C LEU A 122 -12.25 4.17 -11.42
N TYR A 123 -11.86 3.83 -10.19
CA TYR A 123 -11.74 2.44 -9.72
C TYR A 123 -12.81 2.07 -8.71
N GLU A 124 -13.24 3.05 -7.91
CA GLU A 124 -14.14 2.84 -6.79
C GLU A 124 -15.30 3.83 -6.89
N LYS A 125 -16.53 3.31 -6.97
CA LYS A 125 -17.73 4.14 -6.89
C LYS A 125 -17.94 4.66 -5.47
N CYS A 126 -17.81 3.77 -4.50
CA CYS A 126 -17.88 4.06 -3.08
C CYS A 126 -16.59 3.59 -2.38
N SER A 127 -16.03 4.40 -1.49
CA SER A 127 -15.01 3.95 -0.54
C SER A 127 -15.25 4.49 0.86
N PHE A 128 -15.06 3.61 1.84
CA PHE A 128 -15.27 3.85 3.25
C PHE A 128 -14.09 3.26 4.00
N SER A 129 -13.64 3.95 5.04
CA SER A 129 -12.53 3.49 5.85
C SER A 129 -12.85 3.73 7.32
N SER A 130 -12.38 2.82 8.16
CA SER A 130 -12.44 2.99 9.61
C SER A 130 -11.26 2.30 10.28
N VAL A 131 -10.96 2.67 11.53
CA VAL A 131 -9.89 2.04 12.29
C VAL A 131 -10.45 0.99 13.24
N LYS A 132 -9.84 -0.19 13.22
CA LYS A 132 -10.14 -1.28 14.15
C LYS A 132 -8.87 -2.04 14.50
N ASP A 133 -8.59 -2.17 15.80
CA ASP A 133 -7.42 -2.90 16.32
C ASP A 133 -6.09 -2.45 15.67
N ASN A 134 -5.90 -1.13 15.53
CA ASN A 134 -4.76 -0.48 14.82
C ASN A 134 -4.62 -0.85 13.33
N LYS A 135 -5.67 -1.37 12.71
CA LYS A 135 -5.73 -1.67 11.28
C LYS A 135 -6.81 -0.82 10.63
N ILE A 136 -6.75 -0.70 9.31
CA ILE A 136 -7.81 -0.04 8.55
C ILE A 136 -8.77 -1.11 8.06
N GLU A 137 -10.02 -1.04 8.48
CA GLU A 137 -11.10 -1.73 7.82
C GLU A 137 -11.57 -0.89 6.64
N TYR A 138 -11.24 -1.33 5.43
CA TYR A 138 -11.54 -0.64 4.19
C TYR A 138 -12.68 -1.35 3.47
N GLN A 139 -13.66 -0.57 3.01
CA GLN A 139 -14.81 -1.10 2.29
C GLN A 139 -15.04 -0.30 1.03
N SER A 140 -15.24 -0.98 -0.10
CA SER A 140 -15.45 -0.30 -1.37
C SER A 140 -16.40 -1.02 -2.31
N VAL A 141 -17.02 -0.23 -3.18
CA VAL A 141 -17.77 -0.71 -4.34
C VAL A 141 -16.91 -0.41 -5.57
N LYS A 142 -16.36 -1.45 -6.18
CA LYS A 142 -15.44 -1.33 -7.33
C LYS A 142 -16.22 -1.15 -8.62
N ILE A 143 -15.67 -0.39 -9.56
CA ILE A 143 -16.19 -0.28 -10.92
C ILE A 143 -15.54 -1.38 -11.77
N LEU A 144 -16.34 -2.33 -12.22
CA LEU A 144 -15.88 -3.54 -12.89
C LEU A 144 -15.81 -3.41 -14.42
N SER A 145 -16.46 -2.40 -14.99
CA SER A 145 -16.48 -2.24 -16.45
C SER A 145 -16.71 -0.78 -16.89
N ARG A 146 -16.40 -0.51 -18.16
CA ARG A 146 -16.74 0.74 -18.87
C ARG A 146 -18.23 1.04 -18.92
N LEU A 147 -19.06 0.00 -18.83
CA LEU A 147 -20.53 0.14 -18.84
C LEU A 147 -21.07 0.52 -17.46
N GLY A 148 -20.20 0.69 -16.46
CA GLY A 148 -20.59 1.09 -15.10
C GLY A 148 -21.09 -0.06 -14.24
N PHE A 149 -20.73 -1.32 -14.55
CA PHE A 149 -21.04 -2.44 -13.66
C PHE A 149 -20.30 -2.26 -12.34
N LEU A 150 -21.05 -2.35 -11.24
CA LEU A 150 -20.52 -2.21 -9.89
C LEU A 150 -20.38 -3.58 -9.23
N SER A 151 -19.34 -3.74 -8.41
CA SER A 151 -19.26 -4.89 -7.53
C SER A 151 -20.28 -4.80 -6.40
N ASN A 152 -20.46 -5.89 -5.65
CA ASN A 152 -21.00 -5.79 -4.30
C ASN A 152 -20.01 -5.00 -3.40
N LEU A 153 -20.46 -4.61 -2.22
CA LEU A 153 -19.58 -4.04 -1.21
C LEU A 153 -18.51 -5.07 -0.82
N ILE A 154 -17.25 -4.74 -1.11
CA ILE A 154 -16.08 -5.55 -0.76
C ILE A 154 -15.51 -4.98 0.53
N LYS A 155 -15.10 -5.87 1.43
CA LYS A 155 -14.44 -5.52 2.69
C LYS A 155 -13.04 -6.12 2.72
N GLU A 156 -12.06 -5.28 3.03
CA GLU A 156 -10.64 -5.59 3.09
C GLU A 156 -10.09 -5.05 4.41
N ASN A 157 -9.35 -5.87 5.16
CA ASN A 157 -8.54 -5.37 6.26
C ASN A 157 -7.18 -4.97 5.69
N LEU A 158 -6.74 -3.76 5.96
CA LEU A 158 -5.46 -3.24 5.47
C LEU A 158 -4.51 -3.01 6.64
N ILE A 159 -3.25 -3.40 6.42
CA ILE A 159 -2.16 -3.15 7.35
C ILE A 159 -1.05 -2.36 6.66
N TYR A 160 -0.33 -1.52 7.40
CA TYR A 160 0.84 -0.85 6.86
C TYR A 160 2.02 -1.82 6.86
N LYS A 161 2.48 -2.20 5.66
CA LYS A 161 3.60 -3.12 5.48
C LYS A 161 4.29 -2.87 4.15
N TYR A 162 5.60 -3.06 4.11
CA TYR A 162 6.41 -2.85 2.90
C TYR A 162 6.32 -1.43 2.32
N GLY A 163 6.06 -0.41 3.16
CA GLY A 163 6.02 1.01 2.77
C GLY A 163 4.66 1.55 2.32
N GLY A 164 3.60 0.75 2.46
CA GLY A 164 2.23 1.15 2.12
C GLY A 164 1.17 0.29 2.80
N PHE A 165 -0.10 0.66 2.63
CA PHE A 165 -1.22 -0.18 3.08
C PHE A 165 -1.56 -1.25 2.04
N ILE A 166 -1.51 -2.50 2.47
CA ILE A 166 -1.84 -3.68 1.66
C ILE A 166 -2.82 -4.58 2.42
N GLU A 167 -3.45 -5.49 1.69
CA GLU A 167 -4.37 -6.46 2.26
C GLU A 167 -3.70 -7.29 3.36
N GLU A 168 -4.41 -7.52 4.46
CA GLU A 168 -3.95 -8.38 5.54
C GLU A 168 -3.91 -9.84 5.07
N ASN A 169 -2.74 -10.46 5.15
CA ASN A 169 -2.55 -11.89 4.99
C ASN A 169 -2.07 -12.47 6.32
N ILE A 170 -2.97 -13.14 7.04
CA ILE A 170 -2.71 -13.76 8.34
C ILE A 170 -1.87 -15.04 8.24
N ALA A 171 -1.77 -15.63 7.06
CA ALA A 171 -1.07 -16.89 6.82
C ALA A 171 -0.28 -16.85 5.49
N PRO A 172 0.74 -15.97 5.39
CA PRO A 172 1.50 -15.82 4.16
C PRO A 172 2.24 -17.11 3.83
N LYS A 173 2.09 -17.57 2.59
CA LYS A 173 2.79 -18.74 2.08
C LYS A 173 4.22 -18.37 1.74
N ARG A 174 5.11 -19.37 1.71
CA ARG A 174 6.50 -19.20 1.28
C ARG A 174 6.77 -20.12 0.12
N HIS A 175 7.08 -19.51 -1.01
CA HIS A 175 7.49 -20.19 -2.23
C HIS A 175 8.97 -19.92 -2.50
N ASN A 176 9.62 -20.89 -3.15
CA ASN A 176 10.96 -20.72 -3.69
C ASN A 176 10.86 -19.96 -5.02
N ILE A 177 11.16 -18.66 -5.01
CA ILE A 177 11.07 -17.82 -6.21
C ILE A 177 12.31 -18.04 -7.08
N LEU A 178 12.11 -18.57 -8.29
CA LEU A 178 13.19 -18.84 -9.23
C LEU A 178 13.44 -17.65 -10.15
N GLU A 179 12.37 -17.03 -10.62
CA GLU A 179 12.41 -15.94 -11.60
C GLU A 179 11.16 -15.06 -11.49
N ILE A 180 11.37 -13.75 -11.62
CA ILE A 180 10.33 -12.73 -11.71
C ILE A 180 10.55 -11.99 -13.03
N GLU A 181 9.51 -11.92 -13.85
CA GLU A 181 9.47 -11.15 -15.08
C GLU A 181 8.37 -10.09 -14.94
N PHE A 182 8.72 -8.85 -15.23
CA PHE A 182 7.85 -7.70 -15.08
C PHE A 182 7.97 -6.82 -16.32
N GLU A 183 6.85 -6.57 -16.98
CA GLU A 183 6.77 -5.68 -18.11
C GLU A 183 5.69 -4.62 -17.85
N ASN A 184 5.98 -3.36 -18.15
CA ASN A 184 4.99 -2.31 -18.26
C ASN A 184 5.04 -1.74 -19.68
N SER A 185 3.94 -1.86 -20.42
CA SER A 185 3.87 -1.57 -21.86
C SER A 185 3.90 -0.07 -22.21
N GLY A 186 3.97 0.81 -21.21
CA GLY A 186 3.64 2.22 -21.38
C GLY A 186 2.15 2.45 -21.69
N SER A 187 1.75 3.71 -21.63
CA SER A 187 0.42 4.25 -21.96
C SER A 187 0.50 5.14 -23.20
N TYR A 188 -0.65 5.64 -23.67
CA TYR A 188 -0.69 6.62 -24.76
C TYR A 188 0.15 7.88 -24.44
N TRP A 189 0.10 8.33 -23.18
CA TRP A 189 0.77 9.54 -22.69
C TRP A 189 2.22 9.29 -22.27
N ASN A 190 2.54 8.08 -21.81
CA ASN A 190 3.89 7.68 -21.44
C ASN A 190 4.27 6.39 -22.17
N ARG A 191 5.00 6.52 -23.27
CA ARG A 191 5.42 5.38 -24.11
C ARG A 191 6.64 4.63 -23.57
N SER A 192 7.12 4.95 -22.37
CA SER A 192 8.24 4.24 -21.77
C SER A 192 7.84 2.81 -21.46
N ILE A 193 8.57 1.87 -22.06
CA ILE A 193 8.40 0.44 -21.81
C ILE A 193 9.48 0.02 -20.82
N LEU A 194 9.05 -0.63 -19.75
CA LEU A 194 9.93 -1.23 -18.75
C LEU A 194 9.81 -2.74 -18.87
N GLU A 195 10.88 -3.43 -19.23
CA GLU A 195 10.99 -4.88 -19.19
C GLU A 195 12.09 -5.26 -18.18
N MET A 196 11.74 -5.98 -17.13
CA MET A 196 12.64 -6.38 -16.05
C MET A 196 12.56 -7.88 -15.78
N LYS A 197 13.73 -8.50 -15.55
CA LYS A 197 13.85 -9.90 -15.17
C LYS A 197 14.78 -10.01 -13.97
N ILE A 198 14.31 -10.61 -12.88
CA ILE A 198 15.09 -10.89 -11.68
C ILE A 198 15.15 -12.41 -11.51
N VAL A 199 16.34 -12.98 -11.38
CA VAL A 199 16.52 -14.41 -11.14
C VAL A 199 17.01 -14.68 -9.71
N SER A 200 16.84 -15.92 -9.24
CA SER A 200 17.12 -16.32 -7.85
C SER A 200 18.54 -16.03 -7.34
N ASN A 201 19.53 -15.91 -8.23
CA ASN A 201 20.91 -15.53 -7.87
C ASN A 201 21.08 -14.01 -7.62
N ARG A 202 19.98 -13.24 -7.68
CA ARG A 202 19.84 -11.78 -7.54
C ARG A 202 20.32 -10.95 -8.71
N GLU A 203 20.71 -11.58 -9.82
CA GLU A 203 20.95 -10.86 -11.06
C GLU A 203 19.62 -10.31 -11.58
N VAL A 204 19.65 -9.03 -11.93
CA VAL A 204 18.52 -8.34 -12.54
C VAL A 204 18.96 -7.81 -13.89
N THR A 205 18.10 -8.02 -14.89
CA THR A 205 18.22 -7.45 -16.22
C THR A 205 17.07 -6.48 -16.43
N TRP A 206 17.36 -5.31 -16.98
CA TRP A 206 16.39 -4.32 -17.41
C TRP A 206 16.63 -3.99 -18.88
N ILE A 207 15.60 -4.14 -19.71
CA ILE A 207 15.61 -3.73 -21.11
C ILE A 207 14.91 -2.37 -21.19
N SER A 208 15.69 -1.36 -21.53
CA SER A 208 15.25 0.02 -21.70
C SER A 208 14.87 0.25 -23.17
N ARG A 209 13.61 0.61 -23.43
CA ARG A 209 13.11 1.01 -24.76
C ARG A 209 12.33 2.31 -24.63
N ASN A 210 12.92 3.43 -25.07
CA ASN A 210 12.31 4.76 -25.00
C ASN A 210 11.88 5.18 -23.57
N ASP A 211 12.59 4.72 -22.54
CA ASP A 211 12.45 5.33 -21.23
C ASP A 211 13.29 6.62 -21.20
N ASN A 212 12.73 7.68 -20.65
CA ASN A 212 13.42 8.97 -20.57
C ASN A 212 14.57 8.95 -19.54
N PHE A 213 14.95 7.78 -19.01
CA PHE A 213 15.92 7.61 -17.93
C PHE A 213 17.29 7.20 -18.43
N LEU A 214 17.35 6.30 -19.41
CA LEU A 214 18.60 5.78 -19.97
C LEU A 214 18.55 5.67 -21.49
N ASN A 215 19.73 5.63 -22.12
CA ASN A 215 19.83 5.33 -23.55
C ASN A 215 19.37 3.90 -23.79
N SER A 216 18.43 3.68 -24.72
CA SER A 216 17.93 2.33 -25.07
C SER A 216 19.03 1.26 -25.09
N GLY A 217 18.75 0.12 -24.48
CA GLY A 217 19.72 -0.97 -24.35
C GLY A 217 19.38 -1.95 -23.23
N VAL A 218 20.28 -2.91 -23.03
CA VAL A 218 20.17 -3.91 -21.96
C VAL A 218 21.07 -3.49 -20.80
N TYR A 219 20.51 -3.47 -19.61
CA TYR A 219 21.17 -3.09 -18.38
C TYR A 219 21.13 -4.24 -17.39
N THR A 220 22.22 -4.46 -16.68
CA THR A 220 22.27 -5.47 -15.62
C THR A 220 22.75 -4.87 -14.31
N ALA A 221 22.29 -5.47 -13.22
CA ALA A 221 22.76 -5.19 -11.88
C ALA A 221 22.65 -6.47 -11.04
N LYS A 222 23.14 -6.40 -9.81
CA LYS A 222 22.98 -7.45 -8.82
C LYS A 222 22.36 -6.87 -7.56
N LEU A 223 21.14 -7.30 -7.25
CA LEU A 223 20.42 -6.80 -6.09
C LEU A 223 21.13 -7.17 -4.79
N SER A 224 21.09 -6.25 -3.83
CA SER A 224 21.50 -6.57 -2.46
C SER A 224 20.62 -7.69 -1.91
N GLN A 225 21.13 -8.42 -0.93
CA GLN A 225 20.37 -9.51 -0.30
C GLN A 225 19.08 -8.98 0.32
N GLU A 226 19.15 -7.79 0.92
CA GLU A 226 18.03 -7.11 1.55
C GLU A 226 16.94 -6.74 0.55
N LYS A 227 17.29 -6.09 -0.56
CA LYS A 227 16.31 -5.69 -1.60
C LYS A 227 15.66 -6.89 -2.27
N PHE A 228 16.43 -7.92 -2.61
CA PHE A 228 15.88 -9.15 -3.17
C PHE A 228 14.93 -9.84 -2.17
N LYS A 229 15.33 -9.91 -0.90
CA LYS A 229 14.50 -10.45 0.16
C LYS A 229 13.20 -9.66 0.32
N GLU A 230 13.25 -8.34 0.28
CA GLU A 230 12.05 -7.49 0.37
C GLU A 230 11.04 -7.77 -0.75
N VAL A 231 11.51 -7.88 -2.00
CA VAL A 231 10.66 -8.23 -3.15
C VAL A 231 10.05 -9.63 -2.98
N VAL A 232 10.86 -10.63 -2.63
CA VAL A 232 10.40 -12.02 -2.45
C VAL A 232 9.45 -12.15 -1.26
N ASP A 233 9.71 -11.46 -0.15
CA ASP A 233 8.84 -11.47 1.03
C ASP A 233 7.50 -10.83 0.72
N LEU A 234 7.48 -9.69 0.02
CA LEU A 234 6.23 -9.04 -0.40
C LEU A 234 5.46 -9.96 -1.35
N LEU A 235 6.12 -10.53 -2.35
CA LEU A 235 5.48 -11.44 -3.30
C LEU A 235 4.81 -12.64 -2.60
N ASN A 236 5.54 -13.27 -1.66
CA ASN A 236 5.02 -14.36 -0.84
C ASN A 236 3.88 -13.92 0.09
N TYR A 237 3.94 -12.68 0.59
CA TYR A 237 2.91 -12.13 1.46
C TYR A 237 1.59 -11.86 0.73
N ILE A 238 1.61 -11.48 -0.55
CA ILE A 238 0.38 -11.14 -1.30
C ILE A 238 -0.38 -12.35 -1.87
N ASP A 239 0.03 -13.58 -1.52
CA ASP A 239 -0.58 -14.83 -2.00
C ASP A 239 -0.76 -14.88 -3.53
N PHE A 240 0.31 -14.51 -4.24
CA PHE A 240 0.29 -14.25 -5.69
C PHE A 240 -0.25 -15.42 -6.53
N GLU A 241 -0.14 -16.66 -6.07
CA GLU A 241 -0.68 -17.84 -6.77
C GLU A 241 -2.21 -17.78 -6.93
N ASN A 242 -2.92 -17.18 -5.97
CA ASN A 242 -4.38 -17.11 -5.91
C ASN A 242 -4.96 -15.78 -6.42
N LEU A 243 -4.11 -14.82 -6.79
CA LEU A 243 -4.56 -13.59 -7.45
C LEU A 243 -5.23 -13.91 -8.79
N ALA A 244 -6.13 -13.04 -9.27
CA ALA A 244 -6.70 -13.21 -10.61
C ALA A 244 -5.61 -13.14 -11.70
N ASP A 245 -5.79 -13.91 -12.76
CA ASP A 245 -4.85 -13.91 -13.90
C ASP A 245 -4.95 -12.62 -14.74
N SER A 246 -6.04 -11.86 -14.61
CA SER A 246 -6.22 -10.59 -15.29
C SER A 246 -7.00 -9.57 -14.46
N TYR A 247 -6.61 -8.31 -14.59
CA TYR A 247 -7.30 -7.14 -14.09
C TYR A 247 -7.47 -6.12 -15.23
N GLU A 248 -8.60 -5.42 -15.27
CA GLU A 248 -8.90 -4.52 -16.37
C GLU A 248 -9.56 -3.22 -15.92
N ALA A 249 -8.85 -2.11 -16.13
CA ALA A 249 -9.38 -0.77 -15.95
C ALA A 249 -10.53 -0.48 -16.92
N ASN A 250 -11.50 0.28 -16.43
CA ASN A 250 -12.66 0.73 -17.18
C ASN A 250 -12.40 1.97 -18.06
N TYR A 251 -11.16 2.28 -18.44
CA TYR A 251 -10.83 3.43 -19.31
C TYR A 251 -9.79 3.03 -20.36
N SER A 252 -9.68 3.82 -21.44
CA SER A 252 -8.74 3.57 -22.53
C SER A 252 -7.35 4.10 -22.22
N ASP A 253 -6.37 3.70 -23.03
CA ASP A 253 -5.05 4.33 -23.06
C ASP A 253 -4.19 4.13 -21.80
N ALA A 254 -4.65 3.27 -20.88
CA ALA A 254 -3.91 2.87 -19.69
C ALA A 254 -2.70 2.00 -20.05
N ALA A 255 -1.64 2.08 -19.24
CA ALA A 255 -0.54 1.14 -19.36
C ALA A 255 -0.97 -0.25 -18.92
N THR A 256 -0.52 -1.29 -19.63
CA THR A 256 -0.71 -2.68 -19.20
C THR A 256 0.57 -3.18 -18.55
N THR A 257 0.41 -3.78 -17.38
CA THR A 257 1.48 -4.50 -16.69
C THR A 257 1.33 -6.00 -16.94
N TYR A 258 2.39 -6.65 -17.37
CA TYR A 258 2.49 -8.10 -17.44
C TYR A 258 3.47 -8.56 -16.36
N PHE A 259 2.99 -9.40 -15.46
CA PHE A 259 3.77 -9.92 -14.37
C PHE A 259 3.78 -11.44 -14.43
N LYS A 260 4.97 -12.03 -14.39
CA LYS A 260 5.15 -13.48 -14.41
C LYS A 260 6.12 -13.89 -13.32
N VAL A 261 5.78 -14.96 -12.63
CA VAL A 261 6.62 -15.56 -11.59
C VAL A 261 6.80 -17.03 -11.91
N THR A 262 8.05 -17.47 -11.96
CA THR A 262 8.41 -18.89 -11.95
C THR A 262 8.85 -19.26 -10.54
N TYR A 263 8.20 -20.25 -9.93
CA TYR A 263 8.38 -20.59 -8.52
C TYR A 263 8.27 -22.10 -8.26
N ASP A 264 8.81 -22.52 -7.13
CA ASP A 264 8.89 -23.92 -6.70
C ASP A 264 9.36 -24.82 -7.84
N ASN A 265 8.71 -25.96 -8.06
CA ASN A 265 9.03 -26.93 -9.11
C ASN A 265 8.63 -26.43 -10.52
N LEU A 266 9.16 -25.27 -10.94
CA LEU A 266 8.91 -24.62 -12.23
C LEU A 266 7.43 -24.27 -12.48
N LYS A 267 6.64 -24.07 -11.43
CA LYS A 267 5.29 -23.53 -11.57
C LYS A 267 5.36 -22.10 -12.07
N VAL A 268 4.36 -21.68 -12.85
CA VAL A 268 4.29 -20.34 -13.43
C VAL A 268 2.96 -19.70 -13.08
N LYS A 269 3.00 -18.47 -12.59
CA LYS A 269 1.84 -17.57 -12.47
C LYS A 269 2.04 -16.42 -13.45
N ASN A 270 1.02 -16.11 -14.24
CA ASN A 270 0.98 -14.93 -15.11
C ASN A 270 -0.18 -14.05 -14.69
N ILE A 271 0.05 -12.74 -14.63
CA ILE A 271 -0.96 -11.74 -14.33
C ILE A 271 -0.87 -10.63 -15.37
N ARG A 272 -1.98 -10.32 -16.04
CA ARG A 272 -2.12 -9.16 -16.89
C ARG A 272 -2.94 -8.09 -16.17
N ASP A 273 -2.37 -6.94 -15.90
CA ASP A 273 -3.05 -5.86 -15.18
C ASP A 273 -3.10 -4.59 -16.04
N ASN A 274 -4.23 -4.39 -16.72
CA ASN A 274 -4.46 -3.19 -17.51
C ASN A 274 -4.90 -2.03 -16.60
N GLY A 275 -4.06 -1.01 -16.49
CA GLY A 275 -4.23 0.16 -15.63
C GLY A 275 -3.60 0.05 -14.25
N GLY A 276 -2.99 -1.09 -13.90
CA GLY A 276 -2.36 -1.28 -12.58
C GLY A 276 -3.39 -1.26 -11.45
N ILE A 277 -4.56 -1.87 -11.69
CA ILE A 277 -5.74 -1.83 -10.83
C ILE A 277 -5.89 -3.06 -9.94
N GLY A 278 -4.91 -3.98 -9.98
CA GLY A 278 -4.90 -5.16 -9.13
C GLY A 278 -4.90 -4.81 -7.64
N THR A 279 -4.82 -5.85 -6.81
CA THR A 279 -4.76 -5.71 -5.35
C THR A 279 -3.70 -4.70 -4.90
N ARG A 280 -3.88 -4.10 -3.73
CA ARG A 280 -2.94 -3.11 -3.16
C ARG A 280 -1.55 -3.72 -2.98
N GLY A 281 -1.49 -4.98 -2.53
CA GLY A 281 -0.25 -5.75 -2.46
C GLY A 281 0.48 -5.88 -3.79
N LEU A 282 -0.26 -6.20 -4.87
CA LEU A 282 0.31 -6.31 -6.22
C LEU A 282 0.82 -4.96 -6.74
N ARG A 283 0.09 -3.87 -6.50
CA ARG A 283 0.53 -2.51 -6.85
C ARG A 283 1.79 -2.12 -6.09
N GLN A 284 1.85 -2.41 -4.80
CA GLN A 284 3.03 -2.17 -3.97
C GLN A 284 4.26 -2.94 -4.49
N LEU A 285 4.06 -4.14 -5.04
CA LEU A 285 5.11 -4.90 -5.68
C LEU A 285 5.58 -4.24 -6.97
N TYR A 286 4.65 -3.78 -7.83
CA TYR A 286 4.99 -3.06 -9.06
C TYR A 286 5.79 -1.79 -8.77
N ASP A 287 5.38 -1.00 -7.78
CA ASP A 287 6.09 0.21 -7.37
C ASP A 287 7.54 -0.11 -6.96
N LYS A 288 7.75 -1.19 -6.19
CA LYS A 288 9.11 -1.63 -5.82
C LYS A 288 9.95 -2.03 -7.03
N LEU A 289 9.37 -2.77 -7.98
CA LEU A 289 10.07 -3.20 -9.18
C LEU A 289 10.44 -2.00 -10.08
N ILE A 290 9.54 -1.02 -10.21
CA ILE A 290 9.80 0.23 -10.93
C ILE A 290 10.91 1.04 -10.24
N ASP A 291 10.91 1.14 -8.91
CA ASP A 291 11.91 1.90 -8.16
C ASP A 291 13.34 1.31 -8.24
N LEU A 292 13.50 0.03 -8.62
CA LEU A 292 14.82 -0.53 -8.91
C LEU A 292 15.51 0.22 -10.06
N GLN A 293 14.77 0.79 -11.02
CA GLN A 293 15.35 1.60 -12.11
C GLN A 293 16.17 2.78 -11.57
N LYS A 294 15.74 3.38 -10.46
CA LYS A 294 16.34 4.59 -9.87
C LYS A 294 17.37 4.28 -8.80
N THR A 295 17.26 3.11 -8.16
CA THR A 295 18.01 2.81 -6.93
C THR A 295 19.15 1.83 -7.12
N GLU A 296 19.22 1.12 -8.25
CA GLU A 296 20.32 0.22 -8.59
C GLU A 296 21.42 0.90 -9.40
N LYS A 297 22.64 0.37 -9.27
CA LYS A 297 23.79 0.76 -10.08
C LYS A 297 23.84 -0.09 -11.34
N TRP A 298 23.22 0.39 -12.40
CA TRP A 298 23.09 -0.32 -13.67
C TRP A 298 24.35 -0.27 -14.52
N ILE A 299 24.71 -1.42 -15.10
CA ILE A 299 25.80 -1.57 -16.08
C ILE A 299 25.18 -1.86 -17.43
N LYS A 300 25.40 -0.96 -18.40
CA LYS A 300 24.96 -1.18 -19.79
C LYS A 300 25.76 -2.33 -20.40
N GLN A 301 25.07 -3.27 -21.02
CA GLN A 301 25.67 -4.33 -21.82
C GLN A 301 25.93 -3.80 -23.24
N ASN A 302 27.08 -4.17 -23.80
CA ASN A 302 27.47 -3.83 -25.17
C ASN A 302 26.83 -4.77 -26.18
#